data_AF-A0A7T8UX23-F1
#
_entry.id   AF-A0A7T8UX23-F1
#
_cell.length_a   1.000
_cell.length_b   1.000
_cell.length_c   1.000
_cell.angle_alpha   90.00
_cell.angle_beta   90.00
_cell.angle_gamma   90.00
#
_symmetry.space_group_name_H-M   'P 1'
#
loop_
_entity.id
_entity.type
_entity.pdbx_description
1 polymer ?
#
loop_
_entity_poly.entity_id
_entity_poly.type
_entity_poly.pdbx_seq_one_letter_code
_entity_poly.pdbx_strand_id
1 'polypeptide(L)'
;MEVTFFGTSAGLPTKERNTQAIALNLEPFSNSIWLFDVGEGTQHQILHHSIKLGKVDHIFITHMHGDHIFGLPGLLTSRSFQGGEDKPLTVIGPRGLQQFIETTLRLSESHLNYPITYIEIDNHFTYHHKGFSISAHLLNHGIPSYGYRIESPTTPGTIDVEALKSIGLYPGPKYQEVKSYDNFEYEGQVYNSDDFKGPAKPGPIISIFGDTKPCQSELSIAKDSDVMIHEATYIEGEKTLANNYHHSHIEDVFELIKQANVKRSLITHLSNRYNHENIQLIKQQLKTHEDVPNFEFVKDFDTFKI
;
A
#
# COMPACT_ATOMS: atom_id res chain seq x y z
N MET A 1 -4.67 -2.74 10.05
CA MET A 1 -3.94 -1.89 9.10
C MET A 1 -4.90 -0.89 8.50
N GLU A 2 -4.37 0.18 7.93
CA GLU A 2 -5.19 1.23 7.34
C GLU A 2 -4.47 1.86 6.14
N VAL A 3 -5.22 2.16 5.08
CA VAL A 3 -4.71 2.89 3.92
C VAL A 3 -5.36 4.26 3.82
N THR A 4 -4.54 5.29 3.61
CA THR A 4 -4.96 6.68 3.41
C THR A 4 -4.47 7.19 2.06
N PHE A 5 -5.32 7.88 1.32
CA PHE A 5 -4.99 8.48 0.03
C PHE A 5 -4.64 9.95 0.22
N PHE A 6 -3.47 10.38 -0.22
CA PHE A 6 -3.06 11.79 -0.18
C PHE A 6 -3.16 12.47 -1.54
N GLY A 7 -3.22 11.71 -2.62
CA GLY A 7 -3.55 12.23 -3.93
C GLY A 7 -4.05 11.13 -4.85
N THR A 8 -5.02 11.49 -5.68
CA THR A 8 -5.86 10.56 -6.45
C THR A 8 -6.06 10.99 -7.90
N SER A 9 -5.36 12.04 -8.35
CA SER A 9 -5.41 12.58 -9.71
C SER A 9 -4.31 12.00 -10.60
N ALA A 10 -4.65 11.73 -11.86
CA ALA A 10 -3.69 11.31 -12.88
C ALA A 10 -2.96 12.47 -13.54
N GLY A 11 -1.64 12.38 -13.68
CA GLY A 11 -0.78 13.27 -14.47
C GLY A 11 -0.56 14.67 -13.90
N LEU A 12 -1.64 15.35 -13.50
CA LEU A 12 -1.62 16.73 -13.01
C LEU A 12 -2.53 16.89 -11.78
N PRO A 13 -2.17 17.76 -10.83
CA PRO A 13 -3.08 18.12 -9.75
C PRO A 13 -4.28 18.92 -10.28
N THR A 14 -5.39 18.82 -9.58
CA THR A 14 -6.59 19.63 -9.79
C THR A 14 -6.90 20.41 -8.51
N LYS A 15 -7.94 21.26 -8.55
CA LYS A 15 -8.45 21.91 -7.32
C LYS A 15 -9.00 20.92 -6.29
N GLU A 16 -9.35 19.72 -6.73
CA GLU A 16 -10.08 18.72 -5.96
C GLU A 16 -9.22 17.53 -5.54
N ARG A 17 -8.19 17.20 -6.32
CA ARG A 17 -7.36 16.00 -6.18
C ARG A 17 -5.90 16.32 -6.47
N ASN A 18 -5.00 15.94 -5.58
CA ASN A 18 -3.56 16.01 -5.76
C ASN A 18 -3.03 14.83 -6.60
N THR A 19 -1.77 14.92 -7.03
CA THR A 19 -1.05 13.81 -7.71
C THR A 19 -0.77 12.64 -6.77
N GLN A 20 -0.52 11.46 -7.34
CA GLN A 20 -0.54 10.16 -6.67
C GLN A 20 0.33 10.11 -5.40
N ALA A 21 -0.31 9.74 -4.28
CA ALA A 21 0.38 9.38 -3.05
C ALA A 21 -0.55 8.58 -2.13
N ILE A 22 -0.06 7.45 -1.63
CA ILE A 22 -0.81 6.56 -0.73
C ILE A 22 0.05 6.29 0.52
N ALA A 23 -0.57 6.29 1.69
CA ALA A 23 0.06 5.86 2.93
C ALA A 23 -0.59 4.59 3.47
N LEU A 24 0.23 3.62 3.84
CA LEU A 24 -0.18 2.38 4.48
C LEU A 24 0.33 2.37 5.93
N ASN A 25 -0.59 2.51 6.87
CA ASN A 25 -0.32 2.36 8.30
C ASN A 25 -0.35 0.87 8.68
N LEU A 26 0.79 0.38 9.18
CA LEU A 26 1.02 -1.04 9.44
C LEU A 26 0.51 -1.51 10.81
N GLU A 27 -0.07 -0.62 11.63
CA GLU A 27 -0.64 -1.03 12.91
C GLU A 27 -1.79 -2.07 12.71
N PRO A 28 -1.89 -3.09 13.58
CA PRO A 28 -1.10 -3.32 14.78
C PRO A 28 0.19 -4.13 14.57
N PHE A 29 0.54 -4.52 13.34
CA PHE A 29 1.69 -5.39 13.06
C PHE A 29 3.04 -4.68 13.25
N SER A 30 3.12 -3.41 12.87
CA SER A 30 4.30 -2.56 13.10
C SER A 30 3.88 -1.11 13.34
N ASN A 31 4.60 -0.40 14.21
CA ASN A 31 4.42 1.05 14.41
C ASN A 31 5.18 1.85 13.33
N SER A 32 4.87 1.56 12.07
CA SER A 32 5.51 2.14 10.89
C SER A 32 4.46 2.53 9.86
N ILE A 33 4.82 3.50 9.01
CA ILE A 33 4.03 3.91 7.86
C ILE A 33 4.86 3.70 6.61
N TRP A 34 4.26 3.10 5.59
CA TRP A 34 4.85 2.99 4.26
C TRP A 34 4.15 3.96 3.31
N LEU A 35 4.92 4.64 2.46
CA LEU A 35 4.36 5.45 1.38
C LEU A 35 4.50 4.71 0.05
N PHE A 36 3.49 4.83 -0.80
CA PHE A 36 3.48 4.35 -2.17
C PHE A 36 3.24 5.54 -3.09
N ASP A 37 4.24 5.84 -3.91
CA ASP A 37 4.40 7.08 -4.66
C ASP A 37 4.41 8.34 -3.79
N VAL A 38 5.08 9.37 -4.28
CA VAL A 38 5.25 10.66 -3.62
C VAL A 38 5.20 11.75 -4.69
N GLY A 39 4.01 11.96 -5.25
CA GLY A 39 3.72 13.04 -6.19
C GLY A 39 3.97 14.43 -5.59
N GLU A 40 4.09 15.44 -6.44
CA GLU A 40 4.23 16.83 -6.00
C GLU A 40 3.09 17.21 -5.03
N GLY A 41 3.43 17.95 -3.97
CA GLY A 41 2.45 18.34 -2.97
C GLY A 41 2.17 17.31 -1.88
N THR A 42 2.68 16.07 -1.96
CA THR A 42 2.41 15.02 -0.95
C THR A 42 2.70 15.47 0.48
N GLN A 43 3.82 16.15 0.71
CA GLN A 43 4.14 16.68 2.04
C GLN A 43 3.10 17.71 2.54
N HIS A 44 2.50 18.51 1.65
CA HIS A 44 1.45 19.47 2.00
C HIS A 44 0.16 18.74 2.36
N GLN A 45 -0.19 17.70 1.60
CA GLN A 45 -1.33 16.84 1.91
C GLN A 45 -1.17 16.19 3.30
N ILE A 46 0.02 15.69 3.63
CA ILE A 46 0.30 15.10 4.94
C ILE A 46 0.11 16.12 6.09
N LEU A 47 0.34 17.43 5.89
CA LEU A 47 0.09 18.45 6.91
C LEU A 47 -1.39 18.54 7.33
N HIS A 48 -2.30 18.11 6.46
CA HIS A 48 -3.74 18.09 6.72
C HIS A 48 -4.20 16.77 7.38
N HIS A 49 -3.27 15.89 7.75
CA HIS A 49 -3.56 14.58 8.33
C HIS A 49 -2.70 14.29 9.57
N SER A 50 -3.07 13.28 10.35
CA SER A 50 -2.43 12.94 11.63
C SER A 50 -1.14 12.11 11.49
N ILE A 51 -0.77 11.74 10.25
CA ILE A 51 0.41 10.93 9.97
C ILE A 51 1.67 11.74 10.27
N LYS A 52 2.64 11.11 10.95
CA LYS A 52 3.93 11.72 11.26
C LYS A 52 5.00 11.19 10.31
N LEU A 53 5.70 12.08 9.61
CA LEU A 53 6.79 11.71 8.71
C LEU A 53 7.90 10.90 9.41
N GLY A 54 8.17 11.16 10.68
CA GLY A 54 9.09 10.37 11.49
C GLY A 54 8.66 8.92 11.79
N LYS A 55 7.45 8.50 11.41
CA LYS A 55 7.02 7.08 11.38
C LYS A 55 7.19 6.44 9.99
N VAL A 56 7.49 7.22 8.96
CA VAL A 56 7.73 6.70 7.60
C VAL A 56 9.11 6.06 7.57
N ASP A 57 9.15 4.75 7.40
CA ASP A 57 10.40 3.98 7.31
C ASP A 57 10.61 3.31 5.93
N HIS A 58 9.57 3.27 5.08
CA HIS A 58 9.69 2.84 3.68
C HIS A 58 8.91 3.75 2.73
N ILE A 59 9.47 3.97 1.54
CA ILE A 59 8.82 4.59 0.39
C ILE A 59 8.99 3.64 -0.79
N PHE A 60 7.90 3.30 -1.45
CA PHE A 60 7.85 2.48 -2.65
C PHE A 60 7.41 3.36 -3.82
N ILE A 61 8.19 3.40 -4.90
CA ILE A 61 7.89 4.15 -6.10
C ILE A 61 7.50 3.17 -7.19
N THR A 62 6.36 3.40 -7.84
CA THR A 62 5.85 2.55 -8.90
C THR A 62 6.62 2.79 -10.19
N HIS A 63 6.80 4.05 -10.59
CA HIS A 63 7.51 4.45 -11.80
C HIS A 63 8.07 5.88 -11.70
N MET A 64 8.88 6.30 -12.68
CA MET A 64 9.64 7.56 -12.63
C MET A 64 8.92 8.78 -13.22
N HIS A 65 7.60 8.75 -13.43
CA HIS A 65 6.85 9.94 -13.86
C HIS A 65 6.74 10.97 -12.72
N GLY A 66 6.67 12.24 -13.10
CA GLY A 66 6.79 13.37 -12.18
C GLY A 66 5.69 13.44 -11.13
N ASP A 67 4.47 13.11 -11.51
CA ASP A 67 3.31 13.03 -10.63
C ASP A 67 3.37 11.87 -9.61
N HIS A 68 4.42 11.04 -9.67
CA HIS A 68 4.70 9.99 -8.68
C HIS A 68 5.99 10.25 -7.88
N ILE A 69 6.88 11.16 -8.33
CA ILE A 69 8.21 11.31 -7.70
C ILE A 69 8.60 12.75 -7.34
N PHE A 70 7.98 13.78 -7.90
CA PHE A 70 8.42 15.17 -7.72
C PHE A 70 8.23 15.69 -6.28
N GLY A 71 7.42 15.02 -5.46
CA GLY A 71 7.30 15.31 -4.04
C GLY A 71 8.45 14.77 -3.19
N LEU A 72 9.25 13.82 -3.69
CA LEU A 72 10.31 13.16 -2.91
C LEU A 72 11.31 14.14 -2.29
N PRO A 73 11.93 15.09 -3.03
CA PRO A 73 12.97 15.93 -2.46
C PRO A 73 12.46 16.76 -1.27
N GLY A 74 11.26 17.33 -1.41
CA GLY A 74 10.62 18.13 -0.36
C GLY A 74 10.13 17.29 0.82
N LEU A 75 9.58 16.09 0.57
CA LEU A 75 9.15 15.19 1.64
C LEU A 75 10.34 14.70 2.48
N LEU A 76 11.47 14.38 1.83
CA LEU A 76 12.67 13.90 2.51
C LEU A 76 13.29 14.98 3.40
N THR A 77 13.38 16.23 2.91
CA THR A 77 13.88 17.35 3.72
C THR A 77 12.92 17.66 4.88
N SER A 78 11.60 17.68 4.63
CA SER A 78 10.60 17.85 5.70
C SER A 78 10.67 16.75 6.75
N ARG A 79 10.86 15.48 6.36
CA ARG A 79 11.07 14.36 7.30
C ARG A 79 12.29 14.61 8.20
N SER A 80 13.36 15.22 7.67
CA SER A 80 14.58 15.56 8.43
C SER A 80 14.27 16.51 9.59
N PHE A 81 13.39 17.48 9.36
CA PHE A 81 12.95 18.45 10.37
C PHE A 81 11.79 17.95 11.24
N GLN A 82 11.04 16.93 10.79
CA GLN A 82 9.81 16.46 11.42
C GLN A 82 9.94 15.05 12.03
N GLY A 83 10.98 14.87 12.85
CA GLY A 83 11.15 13.69 13.69
C GLY A 83 11.72 12.46 12.97
N GLY A 84 12.37 12.65 11.83
CA GLY A 84 13.10 11.62 11.10
C GLY A 84 14.56 11.43 11.52
N GLU A 85 15.11 12.31 12.36
CA GLU A 85 16.50 12.26 12.84
C GLU A 85 16.90 10.87 13.34
N ASP A 86 18.05 10.38 12.84
CA ASP A 86 18.63 9.06 13.08
C ASP A 86 17.74 7.84 12.74
N LYS A 87 16.55 8.05 12.18
CA LYS A 87 15.63 6.97 11.81
C LYS A 87 15.84 6.57 10.36
N PRO A 88 16.32 5.34 10.09
CA PRO A 88 16.58 4.89 8.74
C PRO A 88 15.33 4.93 7.87
N LEU A 89 15.53 5.20 6.59
CA LEU A 89 14.51 5.19 5.55
C LEU A 89 14.95 4.27 4.41
N THR A 90 14.09 3.36 3.98
CA THR A 90 14.34 2.56 2.78
C THR A 90 13.50 3.10 1.64
N VAL A 91 14.11 3.39 0.50
CA VAL A 91 13.44 3.90 -0.70
C VAL A 91 13.63 2.90 -1.82
N ILE A 92 12.51 2.35 -2.30
CA ILE A 92 12.46 1.23 -3.24
C ILE A 92 11.74 1.68 -4.50
N GLY A 93 12.26 1.37 -5.68
CA GLY A 93 11.58 1.70 -6.93
C GLY A 93 12.45 1.46 -8.17
N PRO A 94 12.09 2.00 -9.35
CA PRO A 94 12.84 1.78 -10.58
C PRO A 94 14.25 2.38 -10.54
N ARG A 95 15.09 1.88 -11.45
CA ARG A 95 16.41 2.43 -11.71
C ARG A 95 16.36 3.93 -12.05
N GLY A 96 17.27 4.70 -11.46
CA GLY A 96 17.37 6.16 -11.60
C GLY A 96 16.77 6.92 -10.40
N LEU A 97 16.06 6.23 -9.50
CA LEU A 97 15.50 6.80 -8.28
C LEU A 97 16.58 7.34 -7.33
N GLN A 98 17.66 6.59 -7.12
CA GLN A 98 18.77 7.06 -6.29
C GLN A 98 19.39 8.32 -6.89
N GLN A 99 19.69 8.29 -8.19
CA GLN A 99 20.30 9.40 -8.90
C GLN A 99 19.41 10.67 -8.85
N PHE A 100 18.10 10.51 -9.02
CA PHE A 100 17.14 11.62 -8.94
C PHE A 100 17.17 12.29 -7.56
N ILE A 101 17.07 11.50 -6.49
CA ILE A 101 17.06 12.01 -5.11
C ILE A 101 18.40 12.67 -4.77
N GLU A 102 19.52 11.97 -4.97
CA GLU A 102 20.85 12.47 -4.60
C GLU A 102 21.24 13.71 -5.41
N THR A 103 20.91 13.75 -6.70
CA THR A 103 21.18 14.92 -7.54
C THR A 103 20.39 16.12 -7.06
N THR A 104 19.11 15.95 -6.73
CA THR A 104 18.26 17.06 -6.29
C THR A 104 18.72 17.61 -4.94
N LEU A 105 19.01 16.73 -3.97
CA LEU A 105 19.53 17.13 -2.67
C LEU A 105 20.89 17.85 -2.78
N ARG A 106 21.79 17.32 -3.63
CA ARG A 106 23.10 17.94 -3.88
C ARG A 106 22.98 19.33 -4.50
N LEU A 107 22.12 19.49 -5.51
CA LEU A 107 21.94 20.78 -6.21
C LEU A 107 21.25 21.83 -5.32
N SER A 108 20.41 21.40 -4.37
CA SER A 108 19.74 22.29 -3.44
C SER A 108 20.53 22.55 -2.15
N GLU A 109 21.74 22.00 -2.01
CA GLU A 109 22.53 22.02 -0.76
C GLU A 109 21.75 21.48 0.47
N SER A 110 20.90 20.48 0.24
CA SER A 110 20.10 19.85 1.29
C SER A 110 20.87 18.70 1.94
N HIS A 111 20.89 18.68 3.27
CA HIS A 111 21.47 17.61 4.07
C HIS A 111 20.38 16.93 4.91
N LEU A 112 20.37 15.60 4.90
CA LEU A 112 19.44 14.81 5.71
C LEU A 112 20.14 14.35 7.00
N ASN A 113 19.44 14.40 8.12
CA ASN A 113 19.93 13.93 9.43
C ASN A 113 19.56 12.46 9.72
N TYR A 114 19.37 11.66 8.67
CA TYR A 114 19.07 10.24 8.76
C TYR A 114 19.60 9.48 7.54
N PRO A 115 19.93 8.18 7.68
CA PRO A 115 20.42 7.39 6.57
C PRO A 115 19.28 6.96 5.63
N ILE A 116 19.56 6.94 4.33
CA ILE A 116 18.69 6.35 3.30
C ILE A 116 19.35 5.12 2.71
N THR A 117 18.59 4.03 2.62
CA THR A 117 18.94 2.84 1.82
C THR A 117 18.13 2.87 0.53
N TYR A 118 18.80 2.85 -0.62
CA TYR A 118 18.14 2.76 -1.93
C TYR A 118 18.11 1.31 -2.41
N ILE A 119 16.97 0.88 -2.94
CA ILE A 119 16.80 -0.43 -3.59
C ILE A 119 16.16 -0.20 -4.96
N GLU A 120 16.98 -0.23 -6.01
CA GLU A 120 16.50 -0.09 -7.39
C GLU A 120 16.09 -1.46 -7.97
N ILE A 121 14.87 -1.56 -8.49
CA ILE A 121 14.27 -2.77 -9.03
C ILE A 121 14.55 -2.84 -10.53
N ASP A 122 15.13 -3.97 -10.97
CA ASP A 122 15.37 -4.26 -12.39
C ASP A 122 14.41 -5.30 -12.98
N ASN A 123 13.99 -6.32 -12.19
CA ASN A 123 13.16 -7.45 -12.64
C ASN A 123 12.10 -7.82 -11.59
N HIS A 124 12.05 -9.09 -11.18
CA HIS A 124 11.24 -9.56 -10.07
C HIS A 124 11.91 -9.15 -8.75
N PHE A 125 11.14 -8.50 -7.89
CA PHE A 125 11.59 -8.06 -6.57
C PHE A 125 10.87 -8.85 -5.49
N THR A 126 11.62 -9.32 -4.50
CA THR A 126 11.08 -9.85 -3.24
C THR A 126 11.85 -9.24 -2.08
N TYR A 127 11.12 -8.88 -1.03
CA TYR A 127 11.67 -8.22 0.15
C TYR A 127 10.88 -8.65 1.37
N HIS A 128 11.59 -8.93 2.46
CA HIS A 128 10.98 -9.30 3.73
C HIS A 128 11.36 -8.28 4.79
N HIS A 129 10.35 -7.75 5.49
CA HIS A 129 10.56 -6.75 6.52
C HIS A 129 9.56 -6.92 7.66
N LYS A 130 10.05 -7.14 8.89
CA LYS A 130 9.20 -7.28 10.10
C LYS A 130 8.01 -8.24 9.92
N GLY A 131 8.25 -9.36 9.23
CA GLY A 131 7.23 -10.40 8.96
C GLY A 131 6.31 -10.11 7.77
N PHE A 132 6.40 -8.93 7.14
CA PHE A 132 5.76 -8.65 5.86
C PHE A 132 6.59 -9.25 4.73
N SER A 133 5.91 -9.79 3.73
CA SER A 133 6.50 -10.17 2.44
C SER A 133 6.02 -9.20 1.39
N ILE A 134 6.95 -8.55 0.68
CA ILE A 134 6.66 -7.65 -0.42
C ILE A 134 7.21 -8.26 -1.69
N SER A 135 6.39 -8.35 -2.73
CA SER A 135 6.87 -8.63 -4.08
C SER A 135 6.48 -7.50 -5.03
N ALA A 136 7.31 -7.27 -6.05
CA ALA A 136 6.97 -6.36 -7.13
C ALA A 136 7.09 -7.05 -8.49
N HIS A 137 6.17 -6.74 -9.38
CA HIS A 137 6.15 -7.24 -10.75
C HIS A 137 6.04 -6.09 -11.74
N LEU A 138 6.76 -6.21 -12.85
CA LEU A 138 6.74 -5.24 -13.93
C LEU A 138 5.34 -5.19 -14.55
N LEU A 139 4.82 -3.98 -14.72
CA LEU A 139 3.56 -3.64 -15.34
C LEU A 139 3.76 -3.16 -16.78
N ASN A 140 2.66 -2.90 -17.49
CA ASN A 140 2.71 -2.46 -18.89
C ASN A 140 2.41 -0.97 -18.99
N HIS A 141 3.44 -0.16 -18.88
CA HIS A 141 3.36 1.29 -18.98
C HIS A 141 4.38 1.85 -19.98
N GLY A 142 4.30 3.15 -20.30
CA GLY A 142 5.21 3.80 -21.26
C GLY A 142 6.69 3.79 -20.83
N ILE A 143 6.92 3.67 -19.52
CA ILE A 143 8.23 3.44 -18.88
C ILE A 143 8.10 2.25 -17.90
N PRO A 144 9.21 1.70 -17.36
CA PRO A 144 9.12 0.68 -16.32
C PRO A 144 8.24 1.14 -15.14
N SER A 145 7.18 0.39 -14.88
CA SER A 145 6.23 0.59 -13.80
C SER A 145 6.05 -0.72 -13.05
N TYR A 146 5.83 -0.64 -11.74
CA TYR A 146 5.74 -1.81 -10.87
C TYR A 146 4.44 -1.82 -10.08
N GLY A 147 3.83 -2.99 -9.96
CA GLY A 147 2.77 -3.28 -9.01
C GLY A 147 3.35 -4.03 -7.82
N TYR A 148 2.96 -3.61 -6.61
CA TYR A 148 3.42 -4.16 -5.35
C TYR A 148 2.34 -5.06 -4.74
N ARG A 149 2.75 -6.24 -4.29
CA ARG A 149 1.94 -7.13 -3.45
C ARG A 149 2.56 -7.16 -2.06
N ILE A 150 1.75 -6.91 -1.05
CA ILE A 150 2.12 -6.87 0.36
C ILE A 150 1.31 -7.94 1.09
N GLU A 151 2.00 -8.96 1.58
CA GLU A 151 1.44 -10.02 2.40
C GLU A 151 1.81 -9.75 3.86
N SER A 152 0.78 -9.49 4.68
CA SER A 152 0.97 -9.11 6.08
C SER A 152 1.31 -10.33 6.97
N PRO A 153 1.97 -10.12 8.13
CA PRO A 153 2.33 -11.22 9.01
C PRO A 153 1.13 -12.08 9.42
N THR A 154 1.34 -13.39 9.48
CA THR A 154 0.38 -14.31 10.13
C THR A 154 0.41 -14.09 11.63
N THR A 155 -0.76 -14.01 12.26
CA THR A 155 -0.88 -13.87 13.72
C THR A 155 -1.23 -15.21 14.37
N PRO A 156 -0.73 -15.47 15.60
CA PRO A 156 -1.17 -16.62 16.38
C PRO A 156 -2.68 -16.62 16.55
N GLY A 157 -3.27 -17.81 16.60
CA GLY A 157 -4.70 -17.96 16.83
C GLY A 157 -5.15 -17.36 18.17
N THR A 158 -6.46 -17.16 18.28
CA THR A 158 -7.06 -16.70 19.53
C THR A 158 -6.87 -17.78 20.60
N ILE A 159 -6.42 -17.39 21.80
CA ILE A 159 -6.29 -18.30 22.94
C ILE A 159 -7.67 -18.88 23.29
N ASP A 160 -7.70 -20.18 23.51
CA ASP A 160 -8.82 -20.86 24.15
C ASP A 160 -8.70 -20.70 25.67
N VAL A 161 -9.45 -19.73 26.19
CA VAL A 161 -9.44 -19.39 27.61
C VAL A 161 -10.04 -20.50 28.46
N GLU A 162 -10.98 -21.27 27.92
CA GLU A 162 -11.64 -22.35 28.66
C GLU A 162 -10.71 -23.56 28.79
N ALA A 163 -10.00 -23.91 27.70
CA ALA A 163 -8.98 -24.94 27.73
C ALA A 163 -7.85 -24.62 28.73
N LEU A 164 -7.34 -23.39 28.76
CA LEU A 164 -6.30 -22.99 29.73
C LEU A 164 -6.81 -23.01 31.17
N LYS A 165 -8.05 -22.60 31.41
CA LYS A 165 -8.66 -22.69 32.75
C LYS A 165 -8.80 -24.14 33.21
N SER A 166 -9.03 -25.09 32.30
CA SER A 166 -9.18 -26.51 32.65
C SER A 166 -7.91 -27.13 33.24
N ILE A 167 -6.72 -26.58 32.90
CA ILE A 167 -5.43 -26.97 33.47
C ILE A 167 -5.01 -26.07 34.65
N GLY A 168 -5.90 -25.18 35.11
CA GLY A 168 -5.64 -24.25 36.22
C GLY A 168 -4.92 -22.95 35.81
N LEU A 169 -4.63 -22.73 34.53
CA LEU A 169 -3.97 -21.51 34.07
C LEU A 169 -5.00 -20.38 33.84
N TYR A 170 -4.95 -19.36 34.69
CA TYR A 170 -5.81 -18.17 34.61
C TYR A 170 -5.15 -17.03 33.80
N PRO A 171 -5.93 -16.06 33.30
CA PRO A 171 -5.41 -14.93 32.53
C PRO A 171 -4.26 -14.22 33.24
N GLY A 172 -3.14 -14.08 32.54
CA GLY A 172 -1.92 -13.47 33.07
C GLY A 172 -0.78 -13.49 32.06
N PRO A 173 0.44 -13.07 32.45
CA PRO A 173 1.59 -12.95 31.55
C PRO A 173 1.91 -14.24 30.75
N LYS A 174 1.64 -15.41 31.36
CA LYS A 174 1.90 -16.71 30.76
C LYS A 174 1.10 -16.98 29.47
N TYR A 175 -0.03 -16.29 29.26
CA TYR A 175 -0.80 -16.38 28.01
C TYR A 175 0.03 -15.93 26.80
N GLN A 176 0.98 -15.01 26.99
CA GLN A 176 1.87 -14.60 25.92
C GLN A 176 2.81 -15.75 25.53
N GLU A 177 3.29 -16.55 26.49
CA GLU A 177 4.10 -17.74 26.19
C GLU A 177 3.31 -18.76 25.37
N VAL A 178 2.04 -19.03 25.74
CA VAL A 178 1.13 -19.92 24.98
C VAL A 178 0.94 -19.42 23.55
N LYS A 179 0.87 -18.11 23.34
CA LYS A 179 0.74 -17.53 21.98
C LYS A 179 2.03 -17.60 21.17
N SER A 180 3.17 -17.39 21.82
CA SER A 180 4.45 -17.12 21.16
C SER A 180 5.30 -18.36 20.93
N TYR A 181 5.10 -19.43 21.70
CA TYR A 181 5.90 -20.65 21.61
C TYR A 181 5.06 -21.86 21.26
N ASP A 182 5.70 -22.88 20.69
CA ASP A 182 5.05 -24.16 20.36
C ASP A 182 4.70 -24.96 21.63
N ASN A 183 5.49 -24.81 22.70
CA ASN A 183 5.24 -25.46 23.98
C ASN A 183 5.46 -24.48 25.14
N PHE A 184 4.82 -24.73 26.27
CA PHE A 184 5.02 -23.99 27.51
C PHE A 184 4.98 -24.91 28.73
N GLU A 185 5.72 -24.56 29.79
CA GLU A 185 5.72 -25.31 31.05
C GLU A 185 4.79 -24.65 32.07
N TYR A 186 3.90 -25.40 32.71
CA TYR A 186 3.05 -24.93 33.80
C TYR A 186 2.88 -26.01 34.87
N GLU A 187 3.07 -25.64 36.14
CA GLU A 187 3.01 -26.57 37.29
C GLU A 187 3.85 -27.85 37.11
N GLY A 188 5.04 -27.72 36.50
CA GLY A 188 5.97 -28.83 36.25
C GLY A 188 5.57 -29.77 35.09
N GLN A 189 4.54 -29.42 34.31
CA GLN A 189 4.13 -30.14 33.11
C GLN A 189 4.37 -29.30 31.85
N VAL A 190 4.76 -29.94 30.76
CA VAL A 190 4.93 -29.29 29.46
C VAL A 190 3.69 -29.53 28.61
N TYR A 191 3.12 -28.46 28.07
CA TYR A 191 1.93 -28.45 27.24
C TYR A 191 2.27 -27.98 25.83
N ASN A 192 1.57 -28.53 24.82
CA ASN A 192 1.61 -28.01 23.46
C ASN A 192 0.65 -26.82 23.36
N SER A 193 1.16 -25.67 22.93
CA SER A 193 0.39 -24.43 22.80
C SER A 193 -0.77 -24.51 21.80
N ASP A 194 -0.65 -25.34 20.77
CA ASP A 194 -1.69 -25.50 19.73
C ASP A 194 -2.97 -26.15 20.29
N ASP A 195 -2.87 -26.90 21.41
CA ASP A 195 -4.04 -27.43 22.12
C ASP A 195 -4.86 -26.33 22.82
N PHE A 196 -4.29 -25.13 22.96
CA PHE A 196 -4.85 -24.01 23.74
C PHE A 196 -5.04 -22.73 22.92
N LYS A 197 -4.96 -22.81 21.58
CA LYS A 197 -5.24 -21.69 20.68
C LYS A 197 -5.90 -22.18 19.40
N GLY A 198 -6.74 -21.32 18.81
CA GLY A 198 -7.32 -21.58 17.49
C GLY A 198 -6.25 -21.60 16.38
N PRO A 199 -6.63 -21.88 15.12
CA PRO A 199 -5.70 -21.83 14.00
C PRO A 199 -5.09 -20.43 13.84
N ALA A 200 -3.85 -20.39 13.38
CA ALA A 200 -3.18 -19.15 13.01
C ALA A 200 -4.00 -18.40 11.95
N LYS A 201 -3.99 -17.07 12.03
CA LYS A 201 -4.76 -16.21 11.14
C LYS A 201 -3.81 -15.49 10.18
N PRO A 202 -3.83 -15.83 8.89
CA PRO A 202 -3.08 -15.09 7.88
C PRO A 202 -3.42 -13.60 7.94
N GLY A 203 -2.39 -12.76 7.83
CA GLY A 203 -2.60 -11.33 7.71
C GLY A 203 -3.22 -10.98 6.34
N PRO A 204 -3.78 -9.77 6.20
CA PRO A 204 -4.37 -9.35 4.94
C PRO A 204 -3.34 -9.22 3.83
N ILE A 205 -3.80 -9.42 2.60
CA ILE A 205 -3.06 -9.25 1.36
C ILE A 205 -3.49 -7.95 0.69
N ILE A 206 -2.55 -7.06 0.46
CA ILE A 206 -2.78 -5.77 -0.18
C ILE A 206 -2.01 -5.73 -1.50
N SER A 207 -2.68 -5.38 -2.59
CA SER A 207 -2.04 -5.12 -3.87
C SER A 207 -2.19 -3.65 -4.25
N ILE A 208 -1.08 -2.98 -4.56
CA ILE A 208 -1.02 -1.57 -4.93
C ILE A 208 -0.35 -1.46 -6.30
N PHE A 209 -1.10 -0.99 -7.28
CA PHE A 209 -0.65 -0.87 -8.66
C PHE A 209 -0.11 0.53 -8.95
N GLY A 210 0.96 0.58 -9.73
CA GLY A 210 1.31 1.76 -10.51
C GLY A 210 0.47 1.88 -11.76
N ASP A 211 0.79 2.90 -12.56
CA ASP A 211 0.17 3.13 -13.86
C ASP A 211 0.43 1.95 -14.78
N THR A 212 -0.63 1.51 -15.46
CA THR A 212 -0.57 0.34 -16.34
C THR A 212 -1.79 0.26 -17.23
N LYS A 213 -1.59 -0.22 -18.45
CA LYS A 213 -2.68 -0.87 -19.22
C LYS A 213 -2.75 -2.36 -18.86
N PRO A 214 -3.82 -3.07 -19.28
CA PRO A 214 -3.99 -4.47 -18.94
C PRO A 214 -2.78 -5.34 -19.33
N CYS A 215 -2.32 -6.17 -18.40
CA CYS A 215 -1.18 -7.06 -18.60
C CYS A 215 -1.18 -8.30 -17.68
N GLN A 216 -0.41 -9.32 -18.06
CA GLN A 216 -0.45 -10.63 -17.40
C GLN A 216 0.02 -10.61 -15.93
N SER A 217 0.91 -9.69 -15.58
CA SER A 217 1.43 -9.59 -14.21
C SER A 217 0.38 -9.13 -13.21
N GLU A 218 -0.66 -8.42 -13.66
CA GLU A 218 -1.70 -7.88 -12.78
C GLU A 218 -2.41 -8.98 -12.00
N LEU A 219 -2.76 -10.08 -12.67
CA LEU A 219 -3.42 -11.21 -12.03
C LEU A 219 -2.56 -11.80 -10.90
N SER A 220 -1.23 -11.88 -11.10
CA SER A 220 -0.33 -12.44 -10.08
C SER A 220 -0.21 -11.53 -8.86
N ILE A 221 -0.24 -10.20 -9.08
CA ILE A 221 -0.19 -9.21 -8.00
C ILE A 221 -1.51 -9.22 -7.21
N ALA A 222 -2.65 -9.19 -7.90
CA ALA A 222 -3.98 -9.01 -7.31
C ALA A 222 -4.62 -10.30 -6.74
N LYS A 223 -4.07 -11.47 -7.06
CA LYS A 223 -4.70 -12.75 -6.70
C LYS A 223 -4.99 -12.86 -5.21
N ASP A 224 -6.26 -13.11 -4.89
CA ASP A 224 -6.82 -13.28 -3.55
C ASP A 224 -6.56 -12.08 -2.61
N SER A 225 -6.31 -10.88 -3.16
CA SER A 225 -6.09 -9.68 -2.34
C SER A 225 -7.35 -9.31 -1.54
N ASP A 226 -7.14 -9.00 -0.26
CA ASP A 226 -8.16 -8.40 0.60
C ASP A 226 -8.51 -6.98 0.15
N VAL A 227 -7.48 -6.22 -0.23
CA VAL A 227 -7.62 -4.86 -0.79
C VAL A 227 -6.74 -4.71 -2.02
N MET A 228 -7.35 -4.31 -3.14
CA MET A 228 -6.65 -3.92 -4.36
C MET A 228 -6.78 -2.42 -4.61
N ILE A 229 -5.65 -1.73 -4.76
CA ILE A 229 -5.59 -0.33 -5.15
C ILE A 229 -5.09 -0.26 -6.58
N HIS A 230 -5.93 0.24 -7.49
CA HIS A 230 -5.63 0.22 -8.92
C HIS A 230 -5.98 1.55 -9.59
N GLU A 231 -5.19 1.93 -10.60
CA GLU A 231 -5.54 3.05 -11.45
C GLU A 231 -6.76 2.71 -12.32
N ALA A 232 -7.62 3.68 -12.56
CA ALA A 232 -8.58 3.63 -13.66
C ALA A 232 -8.66 5.01 -14.27
N THR A 233 -7.60 5.41 -14.96
CA THR A 233 -7.47 6.75 -15.51
C THR A 233 -8.69 7.15 -16.34
N TYR A 234 -9.33 6.17 -16.99
CA TYR A 234 -10.57 6.34 -17.75
C TYR A 234 -11.70 5.50 -17.15
N ILE A 235 -12.81 6.15 -16.81
CA ILE A 235 -13.99 5.51 -16.18
C ILE A 235 -15.25 5.58 -17.07
N GLU A 236 -15.11 6.15 -18.26
CA GLU A 236 -16.12 6.19 -19.32
C GLU A 236 -15.43 6.28 -20.69
N GLY A 237 -16.18 6.01 -21.76
CA GLY A 237 -15.70 6.09 -23.13
C GLY A 237 -15.09 4.76 -23.63
N GLU A 238 -14.28 4.84 -24.68
CA GLU A 238 -13.71 3.66 -25.33
C GLU A 238 -12.45 3.17 -24.62
N LYS A 239 -12.42 1.88 -24.24
CA LYS A 239 -11.25 1.20 -23.66
C LYS A 239 -9.95 1.43 -24.44
N THR A 240 -10.05 1.42 -25.77
CA THR A 240 -8.90 1.58 -26.67
C THR A 240 -8.15 2.89 -26.42
N LEU A 241 -8.86 3.96 -26.05
CA LEU A 241 -8.24 5.24 -25.75
C LEU A 241 -7.31 5.14 -24.54
N ALA A 242 -7.76 4.51 -23.45
CA ALA A 242 -6.96 4.31 -22.24
C ALA A 242 -5.68 3.53 -22.55
N ASN A 243 -5.83 2.40 -23.26
CA ASN A 243 -4.73 1.51 -23.58
C ASN A 243 -3.68 2.15 -24.50
N ASN A 244 -4.10 3.07 -25.38
CA ASN A 244 -3.19 3.83 -26.24
C ASN A 244 -2.33 4.83 -25.45
N TYR A 245 -2.82 5.32 -24.31
CA TYR A 245 -2.05 6.13 -23.36
C TYR A 245 -1.37 5.29 -22.27
N HIS A 246 -1.33 3.96 -22.42
CA HIS A 246 -0.72 3.05 -21.45
C HIS A 246 -1.38 3.05 -20.06
N HIS A 247 -2.70 3.28 -20.02
CA HIS A 247 -3.52 3.27 -18.81
C HIS A 247 -4.68 2.28 -18.90
N SER A 248 -5.30 2.01 -17.76
CA SER A 248 -6.44 1.10 -17.65
C SER A 248 -7.77 1.83 -17.77
N HIS A 249 -8.74 1.17 -18.42
CA HIS A 249 -10.14 1.55 -18.33
C HIS A 249 -10.81 0.82 -17.16
N ILE A 250 -11.82 1.42 -16.53
CA ILE A 250 -12.50 0.82 -15.36
C ILE A 250 -13.03 -0.60 -15.59
N GLU A 251 -13.48 -0.89 -16.80
CA GLU A 251 -13.97 -2.21 -17.18
C GLU A 251 -12.85 -3.27 -17.21
N ASP A 252 -11.62 -2.89 -17.53
CA ASP A 252 -10.46 -3.81 -17.48
C ASP A 252 -10.13 -4.13 -16.02
N VAL A 253 -10.21 -3.12 -15.15
CA VAL A 253 -10.02 -3.28 -13.71
C VAL A 253 -11.11 -4.17 -13.10
N PHE A 254 -12.36 -4.03 -13.55
CA PHE A 254 -13.47 -4.90 -13.12
C PHE A 254 -13.28 -6.35 -13.53
N GLU A 255 -12.76 -6.59 -14.73
CA GLU A 255 -12.39 -7.94 -15.18
C GLU A 255 -11.28 -8.53 -14.30
N LEU A 256 -10.23 -7.76 -14.01
CA LEU A 256 -9.14 -8.16 -13.12
C LEU A 256 -9.66 -8.52 -11.72
N ILE A 257 -10.52 -7.69 -11.11
CA ILE A 257 -11.08 -7.93 -9.77
C ILE A 257 -11.75 -9.30 -9.68
N LYS A 258 -12.56 -9.65 -10.69
CA LYS A 258 -13.26 -10.93 -10.75
C LYS A 258 -12.30 -12.10 -10.94
N GLN A 259 -11.39 -11.98 -11.91
CA GLN A 259 -10.42 -13.04 -12.22
C GLN A 259 -9.48 -13.32 -11.05
N ALA A 260 -9.09 -12.26 -10.33
CA ALA A 260 -8.17 -12.33 -9.21
C ALA A 260 -8.86 -12.65 -7.86
N ASN A 261 -10.19 -12.77 -7.81
CA ASN A 261 -10.93 -13.02 -6.57
C ASN A 261 -10.64 -11.96 -5.47
N VAL A 262 -10.61 -10.68 -5.86
CA VAL A 262 -10.34 -9.57 -4.95
C VAL A 262 -11.58 -9.26 -4.10
N LYS A 263 -11.39 -9.09 -2.78
CA LYS A 263 -12.52 -8.84 -1.85
C LYS A 263 -13.03 -7.40 -1.90
N ARG A 264 -12.11 -6.43 -2.05
CA ARG A 264 -12.43 -5.00 -2.13
C ARG A 264 -11.43 -4.29 -3.04
N SER A 265 -11.92 -3.46 -3.95
CA SER A 265 -11.07 -2.57 -4.75
C SER A 265 -11.27 -1.09 -4.41
N LEU A 266 -10.17 -0.35 -4.45
CA LEU A 266 -10.07 1.08 -4.23
C LEU A 266 -9.45 1.68 -5.50
N ILE A 267 -10.23 2.48 -6.22
CA ILE A 267 -9.86 2.96 -7.55
C ILE A 267 -9.39 4.40 -7.44
N THR A 268 -8.17 4.65 -7.91
CA THR A 268 -7.46 5.94 -7.83
C THR A 268 -6.95 6.38 -9.21
N HIS A 269 -6.14 7.44 -9.24
CA HIS A 269 -5.45 7.94 -10.43
C HIS A 269 -6.44 8.25 -11.56
N LEU A 270 -7.48 9.03 -11.23
CA LEU A 270 -8.56 9.36 -12.16
C LEU A 270 -8.18 10.57 -12.99
N SER A 271 -8.43 10.51 -14.31
CA SER A 271 -8.18 11.63 -15.23
C SER A 271 -8.81 12.93 -14.72
N ASN A 272 -8.04 14.01 -14.83
CA ASN A 272 -8.46 15.38 -14.49
C ASN A 272 -9.72 15.86 -15.26
N ARG A 273 -10.15 15.16 -16.31
CA ARG A 273 -11.39 15.44 -17.04
C ARG A 273 -12.65 15.20 -16.20
N TYR A 274 -12.56 14.34 -15.18
CA TYR A 274 -13.68 14.02 -14.30
C TYR A 274 -13.57 14.84 -13.02
N ASN A 275 -14.53 15.72 -12.76
CA ASN A 275 -14.67 16.34 -11.44
C ASN A 275 -15.39 15.39 -10.46
N HIS A 276 -15.48 15.76 -9.19
CA HIS A 276 -16.17 14.94 -8.18
C HIS A 276 -17.63 14.61 -8.53
N GLU A 277 -18.38 15.56 -9.10
CA GLU A 277 -19.76 15.33 -9.50
C GLU A 277 -19.87 14.28 -10.60
N ASN A 278 -19.00 14.36 -11.62
CA ASN A 278 -18.93 13.36 -12.69
C ASN A 278 -18.60 11.98 -12.13
N ILE A 279 -17.59 11.88 -11.24
CA ILE A 279 -17.19 10.61 -10.63
C ILE A 279 -18.35 10.00 -9.84
N GLN A 280 -19.09 10.80 -9.06
CA GLN A 280 -20.24 10.28 -8.30
C GLN A 280 -21.38 9.83 -9.20
N LEU A 281 -21.68 10.56 -10.28
CA LEU A 281 -22.71 10.18 -11.24
C LEU A 281 -22.34 8.86 -11.94
N ILE A 282 -21.10 8.76 -12.44
CA ILE A 282 -20.60 7.55 -13.09
C ILE A 282 -20.60 6.37 -12.11
N LYS A 283 -20.20 6.59 -10.86
CA LYS A 283 -20.28 5.55 -9.81
C LYS A 283 -21.69 5.02 -9.62
N GLN A 284 -22.68 5.90 -9.54
CA GLN A 284 -24.09 5.51 -9.38
C GLN A 284 -24.57 4.70 -10.58
N GLN A 285 -24.21 5.12 -11.80
CA GLN A 285 -24.54 4.41 -13.03
C GLN A 285 -23.91 3.01 -13.07
N LEU A 286 -22.60 2.91 -12.80
CA LEU A 286 -21.90 1.63 -12.75
C LEU A 286 -22.55 0.68 -11.74
N LYS A 287 -22.94 1.16 -10.56
CA LYS A 287 -23.59 0.33 -9.52
C LYS A 287 -24.99 -0.19 -9.90
N THR A 288 -25.59 0.25 -11.01
CA THR A 288 -26.87 -0.30 -11.48
C THR A 288 -26.71 -1.59 -12.30
N HIS A 289 -25.50 -1.94 -12.73
CA HIS A 289 -25.24 -3.17 -13.47
C HIS A 289 -25.17 -4.39 -12.53
N GLU A 290 -25.75 -5.51 -12.94
CA GLU A 290 -25.91 -6.71 -12.08
C GLU A 290 -24.59 -7.42 -11.74
N ASP A 291 -23.52 -7.18 -12.49
CA ASP A 291 -22.24 -7.90 -12.36
C ASP A 291 -21.07 -6.95 -12.09
N VAL A 292 -21.27 -5.98 -11.19
CA VAL A 292 -20.23 -5.02 -10.80
C VAL A 292 -19.53 -5.51 -9.54
N PRO A 293 -18.20 -5.66 -9.55
CA PRO A 293 -17.48 -6.08 -8.37
C PRO A 293 -17.51 -5.03 -7.25
N ASN A 294 -17.09 -5.39 -6.04
CA ASN A 294 -17.00 -4.45 -4.93
C ASN A 294 -15.88 -3.42 -5.14
N PHE A 295 -16.25 -2.20 -5.51
CA PHE A 295 -15.33 -1.09 -5.78
C PHE A 295 -15.74 0.23 -5.12
N GLU A 296 -14.75 1.09 -4.92
CA GLU A 296 -14.93 2.47 -4.47
C GLU A 296 -13.96 3.40 -5.22
N PHE A 297 -14.45 4.51 -5.78
CA PHE A 297 -13.58 5.59 -6.26
C PHE A 297 -13.13 6.42 -5.05
N VAL A 298 -11.83 6.43 -4.79
CA VAL A 298 -11.27 7.12 -3.63
C VAL A 298 -11.03 8.59 -3.91
N LYS A 299 -11.01 9.37 -2.85
CA LYS A 299 -10.70 10.80 -2.85
C LYS A 299 -9.50 11.05 -1.96
N ASP A 300 -8.90 12.22 -2.14
CA ASP A 300 -7.89 12.71 -1.21
C ASP A 300 -8.46 12.71 0.23
N PHE A 301 -7.64 12.24 1.16
CA PHE A 301 -7.91 12.01 2.58
C PHE A 301 -8.86 10.85 2.92
N ASP A 302 -9.41 10.14 1.93
CA ASP A 302 -10.15 8.92 2.22
C ASP A 302 -9.22 7.92 2.92
N THR A 303 -9.78 7.27 3.94
CA THR A 303 -9.05 6.34 4.79
C THR A 303 -9.87 5.07 5.01
N PHE A 304 -9.25 3.92 4.77
CA PHE A 304 -9.91 2.62 4.81
C PHE A 304 -9.15 1.64 5.69
N LYS A 305 -9.87 1.02 6.61
CA LYS A 305 -9.37 -0.15 7.34
C LYS A 305 -9.31 -1.36 6.42
N ILE A 306 -8.21 -2.09 6.55
CA ILE A 306 -7.92 -3.36 5.89
C ILE A 306 -8.20 -4.48 6.90
#